data_AF-A0A4S2H5T4-F1
#
_entry.id   AF-A0A4S2H5T4-F1
#
_cell.length_a   1.000
_cell.length_b   1.000
_cell.length_c   1.000
_cell.angle_alpha   90.00
_cell.angle_beta   90.00
_cell.angle_gamma   90.00
#
_symmetry.space_group_name_H-M   'P 1'
#
loop_
_entity.id
_entity.type
_entity.pdbx_description
1 polymer ?
#
loop_
_entity_poly.entity_id
_entity_poly.type
_entity_poly.pdbx_seq_one_letter_code
_entity_poly.pdbx_strand_id
1 'polypeptide(L)'
;STPVLTRHGLSLDDLDLWEINEAFAAQVLDCLAAWQDKAFCKDRLGLDSALGAIKRDKLNIDGGAISLGHPVGAGGTRIVLHALNALKRTGGKRAIATECIGGG
;
A
#
# COMPACT_ATOMS: atom_id res chain seq x y z
N SER A 1 6.88 0.71 0.76
CA SER A 1 6.28 2.01 0.39
C SER A 1 6.87 3.23 1.09
N THR A 2 7.21 3.18 2.38
CA THR A 2 7.74 4.36 3.10
C THR A 2 8.97 5.03 2.44
N PRO A 3 10.00 4.29 1.98
CA PRO A 3 11.16 4.94 1.36
C PRO A 3 10.84 5.75 0.09
N VAL A 4 9.89 5.28 -0.73
CA VAL A 4 9.49 6.03 -1.94
C VAL A 4 8.69 7.28 -1.59
N LEU A 5 7.81 7.22 -0.58
CA LEU A 5 7.10 8.40 -0.07
C LEU A 5 8.08 9.46 0.42
N THR A 6 9.02 9.08 1.29
CA THR A 6 10.04 9.99 1.84
C THR A 6 10.90 10.61 0.75
N ARG A 7 11.36 9.80 -0.22
CA ARG A 7 12.16 10.29 -1.34
C ARG A 7 11.45 11.35 -2.18
N HIS A 8 10.12 11.27 -2.28
CA HIS A 8 9.31 12.19 -3.06
C HIS A 8 8.61 13.27 -2.22
N GLY A 9 8.84 13.30 -0.90
CA GLY A 9 8.17 14.24 0.01
C GLY A 9 6.65 14.10 0.02
N LEU A 10 6.13 12.87 -0.18
CA LEU A 10 4.70 12.59 -0.23
C LEU A 10 4.21 12.05 1.12
N SER A 11 3.03 12.50 1.53
CA SER A 11 2.24 11.93 2.61
C SER A 11 1.33 10.81 2.09
N LEU A 12 0.70 10.06 3.00
CA LEU A 12 -0.30 9.05 2.62
C LEU A 12 -1.51 9.66 1.89
N ASP A 13 -1.88 10.90 2.23
CA ASP A 13 -3.04 11.59 1.67
C ASP A 13 -2.81 12.15 0.26
N ASP A 14 -1.54 12.28 -0.16
CA ASP A 14 -1.17 12.69 -1.53
C ASP A 14 -1.45 11.60 -2.57
N LEU A 15 -1.85 10.41 -2.14
CA LEU A 15 -2.19 9.27 -2.97
C LEU A 15 -3.71 9.12 -3.02
N ASP A 16 -4.22 8.94 -4.24
CA ASP A 16 -5.63 8.72 -4.48
C ASP A 16 -6.01 7.27 -4.22
N LEU A 17 -5.11 6.32 -4.54
CA LEU A 17 -5.34 4.88 -4.38
C LEU A 17 -4.13 4.13 -3.84
N TRP A 18 -4.40 3.05 -3.13
CA TRP A 18 -3.43 2.14 -2.55
C TRP A 18 -3.78 0.70 -2.94
N GLU A 19 -2.87 0.06 -3.67
CA GLU A 19 -2.88 -1.37 -3.95
C GLU A 19 -1.80 -2.03 -3.09
N ILE A 20 -2.21 -2.65 -1.99
CA ILE A 20 -1.33 -3.47 -1.15
C ILE A 20 -1.68 -4.93 -1.45
N ASN A 21 -0.71 -5.70 -1.96
CA ASN A 21 -0.93 -7.13 -2.19
C ASN A 21 -1.35 -7.81 -0.90
N GLU A 22 -2.48 -8.52 -0.95
CA GLU A 22 -3.09 -9.18 0.19
C GLU A 22 -2.60 -10.63 0.28
N ALA A 23 -1.34 -10.83 0.67
CA ALA A 23 -0.84 -12.20 0.87
C ALA A 23 -1.62 -12.91 1.99
N PHE A 24 -1.92 -12.16 3.06
CA PHE A 24 -2.79 -12.54 4.15
C PHE A 24 -3.50 -11.29 4.69
N ALA A 25 -4.70 -11.44 5.27
CA ALA A 25 -5.41 -10.31 5.88
C ALA A 25 -4.59 -9.68 7.02
N ALA A 26 -4.00 -10.53 7.88
CA ALA A 26 -3.13 -10.10 8.97
C ALA A 26 -1.95 -9.26 8.46
N GLN A 27 -1.32 -9.67 7.35
CA GLN A 27 -0.18 -8.93 6.78
C GLN A 27 -0.56 -7.51 6.37
N VAL A 28 -1.71 -7.31 5.73
CA VAL A 28 -2.16 -5.96 5.35
C VAL A 28 -2.50 -5.14 6.59
N LEU A 29 -3.23 -5.72 7.55
CA LEU A 29 -3.59 -5.05 8.78
C LEU A 29 -2.36 -4.63 9.60
N ASP A 30 -1.33 -5.47 9.65
CA ASP A 30 -0.08 -5.17 10.34
C ASP A 30 0.68 -4.04 9.65
N CYS A 31 0.71 -3.98 8.31
CA CYS A 31 1.27 -2.82 7.60
C CYS A 31 0.56 -1.51 7.98
N LEU A 32 -0.77 -1.53 8.05
CA LEU A 32 -1.56 -0.36 8.44
C LEU A 32 -1.35 0.03 9.91
N ALA A 33 -1.23 -0.95 10.79
CA ALA A 33 -0.96 -0.72 12.21
C ALA A 33 0.46 -0.16 12.41
N ALA A 34 1.45 -0.72 11.71
CA ALA A 34 2.84 -0.27 11.76
C ALA A 34 3.02 1.19 11.32
N TRP A 35 2.28 1.65 10.31
CA TRP A 35 2.29 3.05 9.87
C TRP A 35 1.61 4.02 10.85
N GLN A 36 0.72 3.52 11.71
CA GLN A 36 0.08 4.32 12.76
C GLN A 36 0.86 4.31 14.07
N ASP A 37 1.76 3.34 14.27
CA ASP A 37 2.57 3.23 15.48
C ASP A 37 3.82 4.13 15.40
N LYS A 38 3.90 5.10 16.33
CA LYS A 38 5.01 6.05 16.38
C LYS A 38 6.35 5.39 16.70
N ALA A 39 6.36 4.41 17.60
CA ALA A 39 7.59 3.73 18.01
C ALA A 39 8.18 2.93 16.84
N PHE A 40 7.34 2.15 16.15
CA PHE A 40 7.72 1.42 14.95
C PHE A 40 8.21 2.35 13.85
N CYS A 41 7.47 3.42 13.56
CA CYS A 41 7.87 4.40 12.55
C CYS A 41 9.24 5.02 12.86
N LYS A 42 9.53 5.31 14.12
CA LYS A 42 10.84 5.81 14.55
C LYS A 42 11.93 4.75 14.47
N ASP A 43 11.73 3.63 15.14
CA ASP A 43 12.77 2.63 15.39
C ASP A 43 13.06 1.76 14.16
N ARG A 44 12.07 1.59 13.27
CA ARG A 44 12.17 0.73 12.08
C ARG A 44 12.15 1.49 10.76
N LEU A 45 11.43 2.62 10.69
CA LEU A 45 11.27 3.37 9.44
C LEU A 45 12.07 4.69 9.41
N GLY A 46 12.70 5.08 10.52
CA GLY A 46 13.50 6.30 10.62
C GLY A 46 12.70 7.59 10.53
N LEU A 47 11.42 7.57 10.93
CA LEU A 47 10.52 8.72 10.90
C LEU A 47 10.36 9.33 12.31
N ASP A 48 10.30 10.65 12.42
CA ASP A 48 10.13 11.33 13.73
C ASP A 48 8.70 11.22 14.29
N SER A 49 7.74 10.77 13.48
CA SER A 49 6.34 10.62 13.83
C SER A 49 5.72 9.40 13.13
N ALA A 50 4.52 9.01 13.56
CA ALA A 50 3.74 8.01 12.85
C ALA A 50 3.46 8.48 11.42
N LEU A 51 3.55 7.57 10.44
CA LEU A 51 3.29 7.90 9.04
C LEU A 51 1.81 8.25 8.80
N GLY A 52 0.90 7.61 9.55
CA GLY A 52 -0.53 7.90 9.56
C GLY A 52 -1.40 6.73 9.14
N ALA A 53 -2.68 7.02 8.90
CA ALA A 53 -3.68 6.04 8.49
C ALA A 53 -4.10 6.24 7.03
N ILE A 54 -4.27 5.14 6.31
CA ILE A 54 -4.86 5.15 4.96
C ILE A 54 -6.38 5.09 5.09
N LYS A 55 -7.10 5.95 4.37
CA LYS A 55 -8.55 5.89 4.27
C LYS A 55 -8.97 4.59 3.57
N ARG A 56 -9.88 3.84 4.17
CA ARG A 56 -10.23 2.48 3.70
C ARG A 56 -10.88 2.47 2.32
N ASP A 57 -11.57 3.55 1.95
CA ASP A 57 -12.15 3.76 0.62
C ASP A 57 -11.10 4.03 -0.49
N LYS A 58 -9.82 4.14 -0.14
CA LYS A 58 -8.69 4.25 -1.09
C LYS A 58 -7.86 2.97 -1.18
N LEU A 59 -8.08 2.00 -0.29
CA LEU A 59 -7.26 0.78 -0.19
C LEU A 59 -7.97 -0.39 -0.87
N ASN A 60 -7.32 -1.01 -1.87
CA ASN A 60 -7.78 -2.22 -2.56
C ASN A 60 -9.27 -2.12 -2.97
N ILE A 61 -9.64 -1.04 -3.64
CA ILE A 61 -11.04 -0.60 -3.79
C ILE A 61 -11.95 -1.58 -4.56
N ASP A 62 -11.36 -2.48 -5.34
CA ASP A 62 -12.07 -3.53 -6.09
C ASP A 62 -11.73 -4.95 -5.58
N GLY A 63 -11.21 -5.06 -4.35
CA GLY A 63 -10.69 -6.30 -3.78
C GLY A 63 -9.23 -6.57 -4.17
N GLY A 64 -8.63 -7.57 -3.53
CA GLY A 64 -7.22 -7.90 -3.71
C GLY A 64 -6.97 -9.40 -3.82
N ALA A 65 -5.73 -9.79 -3.52
CA ALA A 65 -5.24 -11.15 -3.70
C ALA A 65 -6.01 -12.20 -2.87
N ILE A 66 -6.60 -11.84 -1.73
CA ILE A 66 -7.42 -12.78 -0.93
C ILE A 66 -8.66 -13.21 -1.72
N SER A 67 -9.31 -12.27 -2.42
CA SER A 67 -10.53 -12.53 -3.18
C SER A 67 -10.27 -12.98 -4.63
N LEU A 68 -9.21 -12.47 -5.26
CA LEU A 68 -8.93 -12.64 -6.69
C LEU A 68 -7.84 -13.68 -6.98
N GLY A 69 -7.08 -14.07 -5.95
CA GLY A 69 -5.94 -14.99 -6.06
C GLY A 69 -4.59 -14.28 -6.21
N HIS A 70 -3.53 -15.01 -5.89
CA HIS A 70 -2.14 -14.55 -5.95
C HIS A 70 -1.25 -15.53 -6.74
N PRO A 71 -1.27 -15.47 -8.09
CA PRO A 71 -0.30 -16.19 -8.90
C PRO A 71 1.09 -15.55 -8.71
N VAL A 72 1.97 -16.26 -7.99
CA VAL A 72 3.34 -15.80 -7.70
C VAL A 72 4.05 -15.45 -9.01
N GLY A 73 4.72 -14.29 -9.03
CA GLY A 73 5.39 -13.75 -10.22
C GLY A 73 4.51 -12.93 -11.16
N ALA A 74 3.17 -13.03 -11.05
CA ALA A 74 2.22 -12.22 -11.81
C ALA A 74 1.45 -11.20 -10.93
N GLY A 75 1.47 -11.36 -9.60
CA GLY A 75 0.84 -10.46 -8.63
C GLY A 75 1.19 -8.98 -8.85
N GLY A 76 2.50 -8.68 -8.96
CA GLY A 76 3.01 -7.32 -9.11
C GLY A 76 2.49 -6.61 -10.36
N THR A 77 2.49 -7.29 -11.51
CA THR A 77 1.93 -6.75 -12.74
C THR A 77 0.44 -6.47 -12.59
N ARG A 78 -0.29 -7.35 -11.89
CA ARG A 78 -1.73 -7.19 -11.68
C ARG A 78 -2.07 -6.02 -10.76
N ILE A 79 -1.39 -5.80 -9.61
CA ILE A 79 -1.65 -4.60 -8.76
C ILE A 79 -1.37 -3.32 -9.53
N VAL A 80 -0.28 -3.25 -10.31
CA VAL A 80 0.09 -2.02 -11.03
C VAL A 80 -0.92 -1.73 -12.13
N LEU A 81 -1.28 -2.73 -12.94
CA LEU A 81 -2.28 -2.58 -13.98
C LEU A 81 -3.64 -2.18 -13.40
N HIS A 82 -4.05 -2.83 -12.31
CA HIS A 82 -5.29 -2.49 -11.63
C HIS A 82 -5.26 -1.05 -11.09
N ALA A 83 -4.21 -0.63 -10.39
CA ALA A 83 -4.08 0.73 -9.87
C ALA A 83 -4.25 1.79 -10.99
N LEU A 84 -3.62 1.58 -12.15
CA LEU A 84 -3.74 2.49 -13.30
C LEU A 84 -5.17 2.53 -13.86
N ASN A 85 -5.82 1.37 -14.00
CA ASN A 85 -7.21 1.29 -14.46
C ASN A 85 -8.17 1.96 -13.46
N ALA A 86 -7.96 1.74 -12.16
CA ALA A 86 -8.75 2.33 -11.09
C ALA A 86 -8.57 3.85 -11.02
N LEU A 87 -7.34 4.37 -11.15
CA LEU A 87 -7.09 5.82 -11.25
C LEU A 87 -7.84 6.42 -12.45
N LYS A 88 -7.74 5.79 -13.62
CA LYS A 88 -8.46 6.24 -14.83
C LYS A 88 -9.97 6.27 -14.61
N ARG A 89 -10.53 5.25 -13.95
CA ARG A 89 -11.98 5.13 -13.69
C ARG A 89 -12.47 6.14 -12.65
N THR A 90 -11.65 6.43 -11.64
CA THR A 90 -12.00 7.30 -10.50
C THR A 90 -11.59 8.76 -10.70
N GLY A 91 -10.81 9.07 -11.75
CA GLY A 91 -10.26 10.40 -12.00
C GLY A 91 -9.08 10.77 -11.09
N GLY A 92 -8.47 9.79 -10.42
CA GLY A 92 -7.28 9.97 -9.59
C GLY A 92 -6.02 10.23 -10.41
N LYS A 93 -4.97 10.71 -9.74
CA LYS A 93 -3.67 11.06 -10.35
C LYS A 93 -2.53 10.19 -9.86
N ARG A 94 -2.54 9.75 -8.60
CA ARG A 94 -1.42 9.03 -7.98
C ARG A 94 -1.90 7.80 -7.23
N ALA A 95 -1.20 6.70 -7.43
CA ALA A 95 -1.40 5.47 -6.66
C ALA A 95 -0.06 4.87 -6.24
N ILE A 96 -0.09 4.09 -5.17
CA ILE A 96 0.99 3.17 -4.81
C ILE A 96 0.50 1.75 -5.02
N ALA A 97 1.34 0.94 -5.68
CA ALA A 97 1.22 -0.51 -5.76
C ALA A 97 2.43 -1.11 -5.03
N THR A 98 2.19 -1.97 -4.03
CA THR A 98 3.26 -2.56 -3.20
C THR A 98 2.97 -4.02 -2.86
N GLU A 99 4.03 -4.83 -2.77
CA GLU A 99 3.94 -6.23 -2.36
C GLU A 99 4.89 -6.52 -1.21
N CYS A 100 4.49 -7.43 -0.32
CA CYS A 100 5.43 -8.15 0.52
C CYS A 100 6.07 -9.28 -0.30
N ILE A 101 7.27 -9.71 0.08
CA ILE A 101 8.01 -10.74 -0.64
C ILE A 101 8.44 -11.82 0.36
N GLY A 102 8.32 -13.09 -0.04
CA GLY A 102 8.83 -14.20 0.76
C GLY A 102 10.37 -14.17 0.79
N GLY A 103 10.96 -14.36 1.97
CA GLY A 103 12.42 -14.33 2.16
C GLY A 103 12.94 -13.07 2.86
N GLY A 104 12.09 -12.05 3.05
CA GLY A 104 12.46 -10.80 3.71
C GLY A 104 13.08 -9.83 2.73
#